data_AF-A0A352MWE9-F1
#
_entry.id   AF-A0A352MWE9-F1
#
_cell.length_a   1.000
_cell.length_b   1.000
_cell.length_c   1.000
_cell.angle_alpha   90.00
_cell.angle_beta   90.00
_cell.angle_gamma   90.00
#
_symmetry.space_group_name_H-M   'P 1'
#
loop_
_entity.id
_entity.type
_entity.pdbx_description
1 polymer ?
#
loop_
_entity_poly.entity_id
_entity_poly.type
_entity_poly.pdbx_seq_one_letter_code
_entity_poly.pdbx_strand_id
1 'polypeptide(L)'
;MYYFCDNCNLYYNEDEIEDCLIDYILDLVEYDFHVKKYFYPLLAEKKNDESKKIEEEINKLEQQKERLKKAYLSGMLELEDVSEDYKLIDSKLSILENKRIDALDFDKENYNPGHLMAERDIEREKLTEHEMYKDVLLKLWTMKSKDEKQTFISKFIDTATLKKNEDGSFDIDKINFRSSFIEQIDKLYDKGIVDFPTMLERDGKLQDTKISVNMNSRQLNDYLSTLKKELDISYMDLGEYYFHDDKIDENYDTKTQVAKIRNRAIEFKLKKNQKVIRLVAMKEFKNFSAKPEGKLHLGLVTHTTSKKKHK
;
A
#
# COMPACT_ATOMS: atom_id res chain seq x y z
N MET A 1 -14.32 -20.43 12.31
CA MET A 1 -15.76 -20.01 12.33
C MET A 1 -16.25 -20.05 10.89
N TYR A 2 -17.55 -20.04 10.62
CA TYR A 2 -18.04 -20.22 9.24
C TYR A 2 -18.87 -19.04 8.76
N TYR A 3 -18.66 -18.61 7.52
CA TYR A 3 -19.51 -17.67 6.81
C TYR A 3 -20.59 -18.44 6.05
N PHE A 4 -21.85 -18.05 6.24
CA PHE A 4 -22.96 -18.59 5.46
C PHE A 4 -23.13 -17.77 4.18
N CYS A 5 -23.37 -18.45 3.06
CA CYS A 5 -23.70 -17.80 1.80
C CYS A 5 -25.18 -17.95 1.50
N ASP A 6 -25.92 -16.85 1.48
CA ASP A 6 -27.37 -16.82 1.26
C ASP A 6 -27.78 -17.34 -0.14
N ASN A 7 -26.88 -17.23 -1.12
CA ASN A 7 -27.15 -17.68 -2.48
C ASN A 7 -26.90 -19.19 -2.65
N CYS A 8 -25.83 -19.71 -2.04
CA CYS A 8 -25.44 -21.12 -2.15
C CYS A 8 -26.06 -21.99 -1.05
N ASN A 9 -26.54 -21.39 0.03
CA ASN A 9 -26.95 -22.06 1.28
C ASN A 9 -25.86 -22.98 1.85
N LEU A 10 -24.60 -22.54 1.79
CA LEU A 10 -23.42 -23.27 2.27
C LEU A 10 -22.63 -22.47 3.29
N TYR A 11 -21.91 -23.18 4.14
CA TYR A 11 -20.97 -22.63 5.10
C TYR A 11 -19.54 -22.74 4.57
N TYR A 12 -18.79 -21.65 4.67
CA TYR A 12 -17.39 -21.54 4.27
C TYR A 12 -16.51 -21.23 5.46
N ASN A 13 -15.37 -21.90 5.58
CA ASN A 13 -14.47 -21.67 6.70
C ASN A 13 -13.86 -20.26 6.60
N GLU A 14 -13.97 -19.49 7.66
CA GLU A 14 -13.36 -18.15 7.77
C GLU A 14 -11.84 -18.21 7.57
N ASP A 15 -11.18 -19.25 8.06
CA ASP A 15 -9.72 -19.39 7.94
C ASP A 15 -9.31 -19.56 6.47
N GLU A 16 -10.07 -20.32 5.67
CA GLU A 16 -9.82 -20.49 4.22
C GLU A 16 -9.99 -19.17 3.45
N ILE A 17 -10.95 -18.34 3.88
CA ILE A 17 -11.19 -17.02 3.30
C ILE A 17 -10.11 -16.03 3.73
N GLU A 18 -9.69 -16.06 5.00
CA GLU A 18 -8.58 -15.24 5.50
C GLU A 18 -7.28 -15.58 4.78
N ASP A 19 -6.98 -16.88 4.61
CA ASP A 19 -5.80 -17.36 3.88
C ASP A 19 -5.81 -16.92 2.42
N CYS A 20 -6.98 -16.93 1.76
CA CYS A 20 -7.13 -16.40 0.40
C CYS A 20 -6.81 -14.90 0.32
N LEU A 21 -7.19 -14.12 1.35
CA LEU A 21 -7.01 -12.67 1.40
C LEU A 21 -5.69 -12.23 2.05
N ILE A 22 -4.88 -13.15 2.56
CA ILE A 22 -3.79 -12.81 3.50
C ILE A 22 -2.77 -11.84 2.90
N ASP A 23 -2.38 -12.02 1.64
CA ASP A 23 -1.39 -11.14 1.02
C ASP A 23 -1.94 -9.70 0.86
N TYR A 24 -3.22 -9.54 0.49
CA TYR A 24 -3.89 -8.23 0.46
C TYR A 24 -3.98 -7.60 1.85
N ILE A 25 -4.29 -8.41 2.86
CA ILE A 25 -4.35 -7.94 4.25
C ILE A 25 -2.97 -7.48 4.71
N LEU A 26 -1.92 -8.22 4.39
CA LEU A 26 -0.54 -7.84 4.74
C LEU A 26 -0.09 -6.55 4.05
N ASP A 27 -0.49 -6.33 2.79
CA ASP A 27 -0.25 -5.06 2.09
C ASP A 27 -0.97 -3.89 2.78
N LEU A 28 -2.21 -4.09 3.23
CA LEU A 28 -2.94 -3.08 4.01
C LEU A 28 -2.31 -2.85 5.38
N VAL A 29 -1.77 -3.89 6.04
CA VAL A 29 -1.03 -3.76 7.31
C VAL A 29 0.26 -2.98 7.10
N GLU A 30 0.99 -3.25 6.02
CA GLU A 30 2.17 -2.48 5.62
C GLU A 30 1.80 -1.01 5.39
N TYR A 31 0.72 -0.75 4.63
CA TYR A 31 0.22 0.60 4.38
C TYR A 31 -0.13 1.33 5.68
N ASP A 32 -0.98 0.74 6.52
CA ASP A 32 -1.45 1.35 7.77
C ASP A 32 -0.28 1.67 8.71
N PHE A 33 0.67 0.74 8.83
CA PHE A 33 1.87 0.91 9.65
C PHE A 33 2.71 2.10 9.17
N HIS A 34 3.02 2.16 7.87
CA HIS A 34 3.88 3.22 7.33
C HIS A 34 3.20 4.57 7.21
N VAL A 35 1.94 4.60 6.83
CA VAL A 35 1.20 5.86 6.71
C VAL A 35 1.05 6.53 8.06
N LYS A 36 0.68 5.78 9.10
CA LYS A 36 0.66 6.27 10.48
C LYS A 36 2.00 6.82 10.93
N LYS A 37 3.07 6.10 10.60
CA LYS A 37 4.42 6.41 11.10
C LYS A 37 5.07 7.58 10.37
N TYR A 38 4.90 7.66 9.05
CA TYR A 38 5.66 8.57 8.18
C TYR A 38 4.81 9.58 7.44
N PHE A 39 3.59 9.24 7.01
CA PHE A 39 2.89 9.99 5.97
C PHE A 39 1.64 10.75 6.41
N TYR A 40 1.17 10.58 7.65
CA TYR A 40 0.11 11.41 8.24
C TYR A 40 0.30 12.92 8.04
N PRO A 41 1.51 13.49 8.19
CA PRO A 41 1.74 14.91 7.93
C PRO A 41 1.47 15.35 6.48
N LEU A 42 1.60 14.43 5.53
CA LEU A 42 1.37 14.68 4.11
C LEU A 42 -0.12 14.60 3.74
N LEU A 43 -0.90 13.84 4.52
CA LEU A 43 -2.34 13.68 4.36
C LEU A 43 -3.16 14.80 5.00
N ALA A 44 -2.69 15.36 6.11
CA ALA A 44 -3.42 16.39 6.84
C ALA A 44 -3.73 17.62 5.96
N GLU A 45 -4.79 18.37 6.26
CA GLU A 45 -5.18 19.62 5.59
C GLU A 45 -5.13 20.82 6.55
N LYS A 46 -5.52 22.03 6.12
CA LYS A 46 -5.42 23.21 7.00
C LYS A 46 -6.34 23.06 8.22
N LYS A 47 -5.82 23.50 9.36
CA LYS A 47 -6.39 23.38 10.72
C LYS A 47 -7.89 23.73 10.80
N ASN A 48 -8.64 22.89 11.50
CA ASN A 48 -9.86 23.24 12.21
C ASN A 48 -9.78 22.67 13.64
N ASP A 49 -10.25 23.42 14.63
CA ASP A 49 -10.29 23.04 16.07
C ASP A 49 -11.39 21.98 16.35
N GLU A 50 -11.72 21.16 15.36
CA GLU A 50 -12.83 20.20 15.36
C GLU A 50 -12.37 18.78 15.74
N SER A 51 -11.08 18.55 15.95
CA SER A 51 -10.51 17.24 16.28
C SER A 51 -11.18 16.57 17.49
N LYS A 52 -11.46 17.33 18.55
CA LYS A 52 -12.17 16.82 19.74
C LYS A 52 -13.59 16.36 19.43
N LYS A 53 -14.33 17.10 18.59
CA LYS A 53 -15.70 16.72 18.21
C LYS A 53 -15.71 15.47 17.35
N ILE A 54 -14.75 15.37 16.42
CA ILE A 54 -14.56 14.18 15.57
C ILE A 54 -14.25 12.96 16.45
N GLU A 55 -13.37 13.09 17.43
CA GLU A 55 -13.03 12.01 18.36
C GLU A 55 -14.23 11.58 19.22
N GLU A 56 -15.02 12.52 19.74
CA GLU A 56 -16.26 12.22 20.45
C GLU A 56 -17.28 11.49 19.57
N GLU A 57 -17.40 11.84 18.29
CA GLU A 57 -18.31 11.19 17.35
C GLU A 57 -17.86 9.77 17.00
N ILE A 58 -16.55 9.57 16.76
CA ILE A 58 -15.95 8.23 16.57
C ILE A 58 -16.26 7.34 17.78
N ASN A 59 -16.00 7.84 19.00
CA ASN A 59 -16.26 7.09 20.23
C ASN A 59 -17.74 6.70 20.37
N LYS A 60 -18.68 7.57 19.98
CA LYS A 60 -20.13 7.26 20.01
C LYS A 60 -20.49 6.17 19.02
N LEU A 61 -19.95 6.21 17.80
CA LEU A 61 -20.20 5.22 16.76
C LEU A 61 -19.61 3.84 17.12
N GLU A 62 -18.40 3.81 17.70
CA GLU A 62 -17.80 2.57 18.22
C GLU A 62 -18.65 1.96 19.33
N GLN A 63 -19.13 2.77 20.28
CA GLN A 63 -20.07 2.32 21.30
C GLN A 63 -21.39 1.81 20.72
N GLN A 64 -21.87 2.40 19.63
CA GLN A 64 -23.07 1.93 18.92
C GLN A 64 -22.85 0.54 18.32
N LYS A 65 -21.70 0.27 17.68
CA LYS A 65 -21.35 -1.08 17.19
C LYS A 65 -21.34 -2.09 18.32
N GLU A 66 -20.74 -1.76 19.45
CA GLU A 66 -20.70 -2.66 20.61
C GLU A 66 -22.10 -2.99 21.16
N ARG A 67 -23.03 -2.02 21.13
CA ARG A 67 -24.42 -2.27 21.55
C ARG A 67 -25.15 -3.18 20.56
N LEU A 68 -25.00 -2.95 19.27
CA LEU A 68 -25.59 -3.78 18.21
C LEU A 68 -25.06 -5.22 18.28
N LYS A 69 -23.75 -5.39 18.49
CA LYS A 69 -23.12 -6.70 18.73
C LYS A 69 -23.78 -7.45 19.89
N LYS A 70 -23.97 -6.77 21.02
CA LYS A 70 -24.59 -7.36 22.21
C LYS A 70 -26.05 -7.73 21.97
N ALA A 71 -26.80 -6.86 21.29
CA ALA A 71 -28.19 -7.12 20.94
C ALA A 71 -28.33 -8.36 20.03
N TYR A 72 -27.49 -8.46 18.99
CA TYR A 72 -27.41 -9.66 18.14
C TYR A 72 -27.10 -10.93 18.93
N LEU A 73 -26.04 -10.91 19.76
CA LEU A 73 -25.66 -12.07 20.59
C LEU A 73 -26.75 -12.47 21.60
N SER A 74 -27.60 -11.53 22.00
CA SER A 74 -28.75 -11.79 22.87
C SER A 74 -30.01 -12.26 22.13
N GLY A 75 -29.98 -12.36 20.80
CA GLY A 75 -31.12 -12.74 19.95
C GLY A 75 -32.20 -11.66 19.82
N MET A 76 -31.87 -10.41 20.12
CA MET A 76 -32.81 -9.28 20.02
C MET A 76 -32.89 -8.67 18.62
N LEU A 77 -31.89 -8.92 17.78
CA LEU A 77 -31.77 -8.42 16.41
C LEU A 77 -31.37 -9.56 15.48
N GLU A 78 -31.86 -9.49 14.24
CA GLU A 78 -31.45 -10.40 13.17
C GLU A 78 -30.11 -9.98 12.56
N LEU A 79 -29.42 -10.93 11.90
CA LEU A 79 -28.09 -10.70 11.33
C LEU A 79 -28.12 -9.64 10.22
N GLU A 80 -29.19 -9.64 9.42
CA GLU A 80 -29.37 -8.72 8.29
C GLU A 80 -29.42 -7.27 8.77
N ASP A 81 -30.23 -6.98 9.80
CA ASP A 81 -30.36 -5.63 10.38
C ASP A 81 -29.02 -5.13 10.95
N VAL A 82 -28.30 -6.02 11.65
CA VAL A 82 -27.01 -5.70 12.26
C VAL A 82 -25.94 -5.43 11.18
N SER A 83 -25.97 -6.19 10.08
CA SER A 83 -25.04 -6.07 8.96
C SER A 83 -25.20 -4.73 8.23
N GLU A 84 -26.44 -4.30 7.96
CA GLU A 84 -26.71 -3.01 7.32
C GLU A 84 -26.27 -1.83 8.20
N ASP A 85 -26.61 -1.88 9.49
CA ASP A 85 -26.20 -0.86 10.45
C ASP A 85 -24.67 -0.79 10.60
N TYR A 86 -23.99 -1.94 10.63
CA TYR A 86 -22.53 -2.01 10.67
C TYR A 86 -21.90 -1.36 9.44
N LYS A 87 -22.41 -1.65 8.24
CA LYS A 87 -21.92 -1.02 7.00
C LYS A 87 -22.06 0.49 7.02
N LEU A 88 -23.20 0.99 7.52
CA LEU A 88 -23.44 2.43 7.65
C LEU A 88 -22.48 3.07 8.67
N ILE A 89 -22.31 2.45 9.84
CA ILE A 89 -21.41 2.94 10.88
C ILE A 89 -19.96 2.94 10.39
N ASP A 90 -19.49 1.85 9.78
CA ASP A 90 -18.12 1.74 9.26
C ASP A 90 -17.85 2.78 8.17
N SER A 91 -18.84 3.09 7.34
CA SER A 91 -18.72 4.16 6.33
C SER A 91 -18.54 5.52 6.97
N LYS A 92 -19.31 5.82 8.03
CA LYS A 92 -19.17 7.07 8.79
C LYS A 92 -17.82 7.14 9.52
N LEU A 93 -17.40 6.06 10.17
CA LEU A 93 -16.11 5.98 10.85
C LEU A 93 -14.95 6.25 9.90
N SER A 94 -15.00 5.67 8.70
CA SER A 94 -13.95 5.86 7.69
C SER A 94 -13.86 7.32 7.20
N ILE A 95 -14.99 8.01 7.05
CA ILE A 95 -15.03 9.46 6.73
C ILE A 95 -14.49 10.30 7.89
N LEU A 96 -14.89 9.99 9.13
CA LEU A 96 -14.41 10.70 10.32
C LEU A 96 -12.91 10.51 10.56
N GLU A 97 -12.36 9.34 10.23
CA GLU A 97 -10.93 9.07 10.26
C GLU A 97 -10.14 9.98 9.31
N ASN A 98 -10.59 10.16 8.07
CA ASN A 98 -9.97 11.12 7.14
C ASN A 98 -10.04 12.55 7.69
N LYS A 99 -11.22 12.98 8.16
CA LYS A 99 -11.37 14.31 8.79
C LYS A 99 -10.48 14.49 10.01
N ARG A 100 -10.25 13.43 10.78
CA ARG A 100 -9.35 13.44 11.93
C ARG A 100 -7.91 13.68 11.49
N ILE A 101 -7.46 12.99 10.44
CA ILE A 101 -6.13 13.19 9.84
C ILE A 101 -6.02 14.63 9.30
N ASP A 102 -7.04 15.11 8.59
CA ASP A 102 -7.09 16.48 8.05
C ASP A 102 -6.99 17.55 9.14
N ALA A 103 -7.52 17.28 10.34
CA ALA A 103 -7.47 18.18 11.49
C ALA A 103 -6.16 18.14 12.29
N LEU A 104 -5.22 17.23 11.97
CA LEU A 104 -3.94 17.15 12.68
C LEU A 104 -3.10 18.41 12.43
N ASP A 105 -2.53 18.95 13.50
CA ASP A 105 -1.67 20.13 13.44
C ASP A 105 -0.25 19.74 13.04
N PHE A 106 0.00 19.72 11.74
CA PHE A 106 1.32 19.53 11.17
C PHE A 106 1.81 20.79 10.46
N ASP A 107 3.06 21.16 10.72
CA ASP A 107 3.74 22.18 9.94
C ASP A 107 4.18 21.62 8.58
N LYS A 108 3.28 21.69 7.60
CA LYS A 108 3.48 21.12 6.25
C LYS A 108 4.76 21.59 5.56
N GLU A 109 5.25 22.79 5.87
CA GLU A 109 6.46 23.32 5.25
C GLU A 109 7.72 22.53 5.67
N ASN A 110 7.67 21.82 6.79
CA ASN A 110 8.78 21.03 7.32
C ASN A 110 8.80 19.57 6.85
N TYR A 111 7.71 19.07 6.25
CA TYR A 111 7.63 17.66 5.83
C TYR A 111 8.00 17.49 4.36
N ASN A 112 9.15 16.86 4.14
CA ASN A 112 9.66 16.56 2.81
C ASN A 112 9.26 15.12 2.39
N PRO A 113 8.45 14.93 1.34
CA PRO A 113 8.01 13.59 0.92
C PRO A 113 9.16 12.65 0.55
N GLY A 114 10.19 13.15 -0.14
CA GLY A 114 11.36 12.34 -0.52
C GLY A 114 12.16 11.88 0.70
N HIS A 115 12.26 12.74 1.72
CA HIS A 115 12.90 12.40 3.00
C HIS A 115 12.13 11.29 3.74
N LEU A 116 10.82 11.47 3.93
CA LEU A 116 9.97 10.49 4.63
C LEU A 116 9.96 9.13 3.91
N MET A 117 9.92 9.15 2.57
CA MET A 117 10.02 7.94 1.76
C MET A 117 11.37 7.22 1.95
N ALA A 118 12.47 7.97 2.06
CA ALA A 118 13.79 7.41 2.33
C ALA A 118 13.87 6.79 3.73
N GLU A 119 13.33 7.44 4.76
CA GLU A 119 13.31 6.88 6.12
C GLU A 119 12.54 5.56 6.20
N ARG A 120 11.37 5.49 5.55
CA ARG A 120 10.60 4.25 5.39
C ARG A 120 11.41 3.16 4.72
N ASP A 121 12.03 3.48 3.57
CA ASP A 121 12.78 2.50 2.79
C ASP A 121 14.04 2.03 3.53
N ILE A 122 14.71 2.89 4.31
CA ILE A 122 15.84 2.50 5.18
C ILE A 122 15.40 1.49 6.24
N GLU A 123 14.29 1.75 6.93
CA GLU A 123 13.76 0.80 7.93
C GLU A 123 13.41 -0.54 7.27
N ARG A 124 12.74 -0.48 6.12
CA ARG A 124 12.36 -1.68 5.37
C ARG A 124 13.59 -2.48 4.93
N GLU A 125 14.63 -1.83 4.42
CA GLU A 125 15.87 -2.50 4.04
C GLU A 125 16.55 -3.16 5.25
N LYS A 126 16.65 -2.45 6.39
CA LYS A 126 17.20 -3.01 7.64
C LYS A 126 16.43 -4.26 8.09
N LEU A 127 15.10 -4.26 8.02
CA LEU A 127 14.27 -5.42 8.38
C LEU A 127 14.36 -6.56 7.34
N THR A 128 14.48 -6.23 6.06
CA THR A 128 14.55 -7.21 4.96
C THR A 128 15.90 -7.93 4.92
N GLU A 129 17.01 -7.24 5.22
CA GLU A 129 18.34 -7.87 5.32
C GLU A 129 18.40 -9.00 6.37
N HIS A 130 17.52 -8.92 7.36
CA HIS A 130 17.41 -9.90 8.45
C HIS A 130 16.28 -10.92 8.21
N GLU A 131 15.65 -10.91 7.03
CA GLU A 131 14.49 -11.74 6.68
C GLU A 131 13.25 -11.52 7.58
N MET A 132 13.25 -10.46 8.40
CA MET A 132 12.22 -10.23 9.43
C MET A 132 11.01 -9.44 8.93
N TYR A 133 11.08 -8.83 7.75
CA TYR A 133 10.07 -7.84 7.34
C TYR A 133 8.66 -8.46 7.21
N LYS A 134 8.54 -9.57 6.47
CA LYS A 134 7.27 -10.29 6.34
C LYS A 134 6.79 -10.83 7.69
N ASP A 135 7.71 -11.32 8.52
CA ASP A 135 7.41 -11.82 9.87
C ASP A 135 6.88 -10.71 10.79
N VAL A 136 7.42 -9.49 10.70
CA VAL A 136 6.92 -8.33 11.46
C VAL A 136 5.49 -8.00 11.05
N LEU A 137 5.19 -7.94 9.76
CA LEU A 137 3.83 -7.68 9.26
C LEU A 137 2.86 -8.79 9.69
N LEU A 138 3.27 -10.05 9.54
CA LEU A 138 2.47 -11.19 9.97
C LEU A 138 2.23 -11.18 11.48
N LYS A 139 3.23 -10.79 12.28
CA LYS A 139 3.09 -10.63 13.72
C LYS A 139 2.13 -9.50 14.08
N LEU A 140 2.22 -8.35 13.41
CA LEU A 140 1.27 -7.24 13.57
C LEU A 140 -0.16 -7.64 13.26
N TRP A 141 -0.36 -8.54 12.29
CA TRP A 141 -1.67 -9.10 11.95
C TRP A 141 -2.17 -10.14 12.96
N THR A 142 -1.34 -11.15 13.25
CA THR A 142 -1.71 -12.29 14.12
C THR A 142 -1.88 -11.91 15.59
N MET A 143 -1.29 -10.81 16.05
CA MET A 143 -1.50 -10.27 17.40
C MET A 143 -2.86 -9.59 17.58
N LYS A 144 -3.58 -9.28 16.50
CA LYS A 144 -4.91 -8.65 16.59
C LYS A 144 -5.94 -9.68 17.02
N SER A 145 -6.80 -9.29 17.95
CA SER A 145 -8.05 -10.00 18.23
C SER A 145 -8.96 -10.01 16.98
N LYS A 146 -9.95 -10.90 16.98
CA LYS A 146 -10.94 -11.01 15.89
C LYS A 146 -11.65 -9.67 15.60
N ASP A 147 -12.02 -8.94 16.65
CA ASP A 147 -12.71 -7.64 16.52
C ASP A 147 -11.77 -6.56 15.94
N GLU A 148 -10.49 -6.58 16.31
CA GLU A 148 -9.48 -5.69 15.74
C GLU A 148 -9.20 -6.02 14.28
N LYS A 149 -9.14 -7.30 13.90
CA LYS A 149 -8.99 -7.74 12.50
C LYS A 149 -10.19 -7.27 11.66
N GLN A 150 -11.41 -7.47 12.14
CA GLN A 150 -12.62 -7.01 11.45
C GLN A 150 -12.61 -5.50 11.28
N THR A 151 -12.33 -4.74 12.35
CA THR A 151 -12.27 -3.28 12.32
C THR A 151 -11.19 -2.79 11.35
N PHE A 152 -10.04 -3.46 11.34
CA PHE A 152 -8.94 -3.16 10.43
C PHE A 152 -9.34 -3.36 8.97
N ILE A 153 -9.88 -4.53 8.61
CA ILE A 153 -10.33 -4.82 7.24
C ILE A 153 -11.42 -3.82 6.82
N SER A 154 -12.41 -3.58 7.68
CA SER A 154 -13.49 -2.62 7.44
C SER A 154 -12.99 -1.21 7.17
N LYS A 155 -11.80 -0.79 7.64
CA LYS A 155 -11.28 0.55 7.33
C LYS A 155 -10.94 0.72 5.85
N PHE A 156 -10.49 -0.34 5.19
CA PHE A 156 -9.93 -0.29 3.84
C PHE A 156 -10.82 -0.94 2.79
N ILE A 157 -11.41 -2.09 3.11
CA ILE A 157 -12.23 -2.88 2.18
C ILE A 157 -13.71 -2.59 2.45
N ASP A 158 -14.42 -2.23 1.39
CA ASP A 158 -15.88 -2.11 1.42
C ASP A 158 -16.52 -3.48 1.16
N THR A 159 -16.16 -4.11 0.04
CA THR A 159 -16.64 -5.45 -0.32
C THR A 159 -15.54 -6.26 -1.01
N ALA A 160 -15.54 -7.57 -0.81
CA ALA A 160 -14.71 -8.52 -1.55
C ALA A 160 -15.60 -9.60 -2.18
N THR A 161 -15.37 -9.89 -3.46
CA THR A 161 -16.03 -10.95 -4.21
C THR A 161 -15.03 -12.05 -4.43
N LEU A 162 -15.35 -13.25 -3.95
CA LEU A 162 -14.52 -14.44 -4.05
C LEU A 162 -15.21 -15.44 -4.97
N LYS A 163 -14.42 -16.12 -5.79
CA LYS A 163 -14.87 -17.22 -6.64
C LYS A 163 -14.35 -18.53 -6.06
N LYS A 164 -15.25 -19.49 -5.88
CA LYS A 164 -14.86 -20.84 -5.49
C LYS A 164 -14.49 -21.65 -6.73
N ASN A 165 -13.33 -22.29 -6.67
CA ASN A 165 -12.81 -23.18 -7.70
C ASN A 165 -13.35 -24.60 -7.55
N GLU A 166 -13.21 -25.40 -8.61
CA GLU A 166 -13.65 -26.81 -8.61
C GLU A 166 -12.94 -27.66 -7.56
N ASP A 167 -11.69 -27.33 -7.24
CA ASP A 167 -10.88 -27.99 -6.21
C ASP A 167 -11.23 -27.55 -4.77
N GLY A 168 -12.16 -26.61 -4.62
CA GLY A 168 -12.60 -26.08 -3.34
C GLY A 168 -11.85 -24.83 -2.85
N SER A 169 -10.76 -24.44 -3.52
CA SER A 169 -10.03 -23.20 -3.22
C SER A 169 -10.82 -21.94 -3.57
N PHE A 170 -10.40 -20.79 -3.05
CA PHE A 170 -10.97 -19.49 -3.38
C PHE A 170 -9.97 -18.63 -4.13
N ASP A 171 -10.45 -17.99 -5.18
CA ASP A 171 -9.75 -16.90 -5.86
C ASP A 171 -10.47 -15.58 -5.60
N ILE A 172 -9.70 -14.50 -5.53
CA ILE A 172 -10.24 -13.15 -5.42
C ILE A 172 -10.65 -12.70 -6.82
N ASP A 173 -11.95 -12.47 -7.02
CA ASP A 173 -12.50 -11.93 -8.27
C ASP A 173 -12.43 -10.40 -8.27
N LYS A 174 -12.83 -9.78 -7.14
CA LYS A 174 -12.84 -8.32 -7.01
C LYS A 174 -12.74 -7.87 -5.57
N ILE A 175 -11.96 -6.82 -5.32
CA ILE A 175 -11.99 -6.06 -4.07
C ILE A 175 -12.42 -4.63 -4.40
N ASN A 176 -13.46 -4.15 -3.71
CA ASN A 176 -13.85 -2.74 -3.73
C ASN A 176 -13.31 -2.08 -2.45
N PHE A 177 -12.46 -1.09 -2.63
CA PHE A 177 -11.89 -0.30 -1.54
C PHE A 177 -12.81 0.83 -1.12
N ARG A 178 -12.72 1.25 0.15
CA ARG A 178 -13.44 2.42 0.65
C ARG A 178 -12.94 3.69 -0.04
N SER A 179 -13.87 4.59 -0.36
CA SER A 179 -13.55 5.87 -1.01
C SER A 179 -12.57 6.72 -0.21
N SER A 180 -12.68 6.68 1.11
CA SER A 180 -11.76 7.35 2.05
C SER A 180 -10.32 6.85 1.94
N PHE A 181 -10.13 5.54 1.76
CA PHE A 181 -8.81 4.96 1.52
C PHE A 181 -8.28 5.36 0.14
N ILE A 182 -9.13 5.34 -0.90
CA ILE A 182 -8.76 5.81 -2.24
C ILE A 182 -8.32 7.28 -2.20
N GLU A 183 -9.04 8.13 -1.47
CA GLU A 183 -8.70 9.54 -1.29
C GLU A 183 -7.32 9.73 -0.63
N GLN A 184 -6.99 8.94 0.40
CA GLN A 184 -5.66 8.96 1.01
C GLN A 184 -4.59 8.56 0.00
N ILE A 185 -4.83 7.50 -0.78
CA ILE A 185 -3.90 7.04 -1.82
C ILE A 185 -3.71 8.13 -2.88
N ASP A 186 -4.77 8.78 -3.36
CA ASP A 186 -4.69 9.89 -4.32
C ASP A 186 -3.87 11.06 -3.74
N LYS A 187 -4.10 11.45 -2.49
CA LYS A 187 -3.31 12.49 -1.80
C LYS A 187 -1.82 12.13 -1.74
N LEU A 188 -1.48 10.88 -1.39
CA LEU A 188 -0.09 10.41 -1.32
C LEU A 188 0.53 10.25 -2.72
N TYR A 189 -0.28 9.89 -3.71
CA TYR A 189 0.12 9.75 -5.10
C TYR A 189 0.52 11.09 -5.69
N ASP A 190 -0.24 12.15 -5.41
CA ASP A 190 0.11 13.53 -5.78
C ASP A 190 1.41 14.01 -5.12
N LYS A 191 1.82 13.39 -4.00
CA LYS A 191 3.12 13.63 -3.37
C LYS A 191 4.24 12.72 -3.89
N GLY A 192 3.97 11.79 -4.80
CA GLY A 192 4.97 10.93 -5.44
C GLY A 192 5.59 9.88 -4.51
N ILE A 193 4.86 9.44 -3.48
CA ILE A 193 5.36 8.48 -2.47
C ILE A 193 4.62 7.13 -2.45
N VAL A 194 3.63 6.97 -3.33
CA VAL A 194 2.92 5.71 -3.53
C VAL A 194 3.77 4.77 -4.38
N ASP A 195 3.81 3.51 -3.94
CA ASP A 195 4.56 2.45 -4.58
C ASP A 195 3.63 1.52 -5.35
N PHE A 196 3.98 1.21 -6.59
CA PHE A 196 3.29 0.21 -7.40
C PHE A 196 4.12 -1.07 -7.46
N PRO A 197 3.50 -2.24 -7.28
CA PRO A 197 4.20 -3.52 -7.43
C PRO A 197 4.63 -3.70 -8.89
N THR A 198 5.84 -4.20 -9.08
CA THR A 198 6.39 -4.52 -10.41
C THR A 198 7.38 -5.67 -10.28
N MET A 199 7.68 -6.34 -11.39
CA MET A 199 8.50 -7.54 -11.42
C MET A 199 9.85 -7.26 -12.06
N LEU A 200 10.92 -7.66 -11.39
CA LEU A 200 12.27 -7.67 -11.93
C LEU A 200 12.71 -9.12 -12.19
N GLU A 201 13.07 -9.45 -13.43
CA GLU A 201 13.74 -10.71 -13.73
C GLU A 201 15.25 -10.57 -13.59
N ARG A 202 15.88 -11.45 -12.80
CA ARG A 202 17.32 -11.53 -12.63
C ARG A 202 17.78 -12.98 -12.63
N ASP A 203 18.68 -13.33 -13.55
CA ASP A 203 19.21 -14.69 -13.71
C ASP A 203 18.09 -15.77 -13.81
N GLY A 204 17.01 -15.46 -14.54
CA GLY A 204 15.85 -16.34 -14.69
C GLY A 204 14.93 -16.42 -13.47
N LYS A 205 15.15 -15.60 -12.43
CA LYS A 205 14.30 -15.52 -11.24
C LYS A 205 13.53 -14.20 -11.22
N LEU A 206 12.23 -14.28 -11.03
CA LEU A 206 11.38 -13.11 -10.77
C LEU A 206 11.57 -12.66 -9.32
N GLN A 207 11.68 -11.36 -9.13
CA GLN A 207 11.82 -10.69 -7.84
C GLN A 207 10.79 -9.57 -7.77
N ASP A 208 10.00 -9.56 -6.69
CA ASP A 208 9.10 -8.45 -6.40
C ASP A 208 9.91 -7.18 -6.18
N THR A 209 9.55 -6.13 -6.90
CA THR A 209 10.10 -4.80 -6.71
C THR A 209 8.98 -3.78 -6.75
N LYS A 210 9.31 -2.52 -6.43
CA LYS A 210 8.35 -1.44 -6.35
C LYS A 210 8.80 -0.28 -7.22
N ILE A 211 7.84 0.38 -7.87
CA ILE A 211 8.06 1.60 -8.64
C ILE A 211 7.26 2.75 -8.04
N SER A 212 7.93 3.84 -7.67
CA SER A 212 7.23 5.10 -7.38
C SER A 212 7.04 5.89 -8.66
N VAL A 213 5.82 6.39 -8.87
CA VAL A 213 5.47 7.33 -9.94
C VAL A 213 5.19 8.71 -9.35
N ASN A 214 4.98 9.73 -10.18
CA ASN A 214 4.69 11.10 -9.74
C ASN A 214 5.80 11.81 -8.94
N MET A 215 7.00 11.23 -8.88
CA MET A 215 8.14 11.87 -8.24
C MET A 215 8.74 12.94 -9.14
N ASN A 216 9.02 14.12 -8.60
CA ASN A 216 9.81 15.14 -9.30
C ASN A 216 11.31 15.06 -8.95
N SER A 217 12.14 15.75 -9.75
CA SER A 217 13.60 15.69 -9.60
C SER A 217 14.11 16.21 -8.25
N ARG A 218 13.41 17.16 -7.60
CA ARG A 218 13.78 17.65 -6.26
C ARG A 218 13.56 16.56 -5.22
N GLN A 219 12.38 15.93 -5.25
CA GLN A 219 12.04 14.82 -4.36
C GLN A 219 12.99 13.64 -4.52
N LEU A 220 13.36 13.29 -5.77
CA LEU A 220 14.35 12.26 -6.05
C LEU A 220 15.71 12.60 -5.42
N ASN A 221 16.17 13.83 -5.55
CA ASN A 221 17.43 14.27 -4.94
C ASN A 221 17.36 14.20 -3.41
N ASP A 222 16.27 14.64 -2.80
CA ASP A 222 16.06 14.59 -1.36
C ASP A 222 16.04 13.14 -0.83
N TYR A 223 15.34 12.24 -1.55
CA TYR A 223 15.33 10.81 -1.29
C TYR A 223 16.73 10.19 -1.35
N LEU A 224 17.45 10.39 -2.46
CA LEU A 224 18.80 9.86 -2.65
C LEU A 224 19.77 10.42 -1.59
N SER A 225 19.67 11.70 -1.24
CA SER A 225 20.54 12.32 -0.24
C SER A 225 20.30 11.76 1.16
N THR A 226 19.06 11.41 1.48
CA THR A 226 18.70 10.81 2.77
C THR A 226 19.16 9.36 2.84
N LEU A 227 18.89 8.56 1.80
CA LEU A 227 19.36 7.17 1.74
C LEU A 227 20.88 7.03 1.90
N LYS A 228 21.65 7.90 1.23
CA LYS A 228 23.13 7.91 1.29
C LYS A 228 23.70 8.09 2.69
N LYS A 229 22.93 8.60 3.65
CA LYS A 229 23.38 8.77 5.04
C LYS A 229 23.54 7.42 5.75
N GLU A 230 22.73 6.44 5.38
CA GLU A 230 22.61 5.16 6.09
C GLU A 230 23.00 3.96 5.22
N LEU A 231 22.88 4.07 3.88
CA LEU A 231 23.09 2.98 2.94
C LEU A 231 24.10 3.37 1.86
N ASP A 232 24.95 2.42 1.45
CA ASP A 232 25.83 2.57 0.28
C ASP A 232 25.01 2.39 -1.01
N ILE A 233 24.42 3.49 -1.50
CA ILE A 233 23.53 3.46 -2.65
C ILE A 233 24.16 3.88 -3.97
N SER A 234 23.58 3.39 -5.06
CA SER A 234 23.86 3.83 -6.42
C SER A 234 22.55 4.11 -7.16
N TYR A 235 22.50 5.23 -7.88
CA TYR A 235 21.41 5.59 -8.79
C TYR A 235 21.85 5.33 -10.24
N MET A 236 21.00 4.66 -11.00
CA MET A 236 21.17 4.46 -12.44
C MET A 236 20.00 5.11 -13.17
N ASP A 237 20.31 6.09 -14.03
CA ASP A 237 19.36 6.68 -14.96
C ASP A 237 19.12 5.70 -16.12
N LEU A 238 17.93 5.10 -16.19
CA LEU A 238 17.60 4.14 -17.25
C LEU A 238 17.17 4.87 -18.52
N GLY A 239 16.66 6.10 -18.40
CA GLY A 239 16.26 6.95 -19.52
C GLY A 239 14.79 7.25 -19.62
N GLU A 240 14.43 7.94 -20.70
CA GLU A 240 13.04 8.23 -21.06
C GLU A 240 12.47 7.14 -21.96
N TYR A 241 11.29 6.64 -21.59
CA TYR A 241 10.55 5.61 -22.30
C TYR A 241 9.14 6.10 -22.58
N TYR A 242 8.58 5.75 -23.73
CA TYR A 242 7.20 6.04 -24.07
C TYR A 242 6.33 4.83 -23.74
N PHE A 243 5.26 5.06 -22.97
CA PHE A 243 4.28 4.04 -22.61
C PHE A 243 2.93 4.33 -23.26
N HIS A 244 2.31 3.32 -23.84
CA HIS A 244 0.97 3.36 -24.42
C HIS A 244 0.26 2.03 -24.12
N ASP A 245 -1.00 2.07 -23.65
CA ASP A 245 -1.77 0.90 -23.25
C ASP A 245 -1.00 -0.09 -22.35
N ASP A 246 -0.34 0.45 -21.32
CA ASP A 246 0.44 -0.33 -20.35
C ASP A 246 1.64 -1.09 -20.97
N LYS A 247 2.08 -0.68 -22.17
CA LYS A 247 3.21 -1.26 -22.90
C LYS A 247 4.24 -0.22 -23.25
N ILE A 248 5.50 -0.63 -23.21
CA ILE A 248 6.62 0.17 -23.72
C ILE A 248 6.57 0.16 -25.25
N ASP A 249 6.68 1.34 -25.84
CA ASP A 249 6.93 1.48 -27.27
C ASP A 249 8.38 1.11 -27.59
N GLU A 250 8.56 -0.06 -28.19
CA GLU A 250 9.88 -0.59 -28.59
C GLU A 250 10.51 0.20 -29.74
N ASN A 251 9.72 0.95 -30.50
CA ASN A 251 10.21 1.77 -31.61
C ASN A 251 10.62 3.17 -31.15
N TYR A 252 10.42 3.50 -29.88
CA TYR A 252 10.86 4.76 -29.32
C TYR A 252 12.39 4.76 -29.17
N ASP A 253 13.04 5.76 -29.76
CA ASP A 253 14.50 5.90 -29.72
C ASP A 253 14.96 6.27 -28.30
N THR A 254 15.37 5.26 -27.51
CA THR A 254 15.89 5.49 -26.16
C THR A 254 17.33 5.94 -26.22
N LYS A 255 17.61 7.15 -25.73
CA LYS A 255 18.94 7.78 -25.82
C LYS A 255 20.00 7.23 -24.85
N THR A 256 19.76 6.13 -24.14
CA THR A 256 20.66 5.71 -23.05
C THR A 256 21.60 4.57 -23.44
N GLN A 257 22.84 4.64 -22.95
CA GLN A 257 23.85 3.58 -23.15
C GLN A 257 23.77 2.46 -22.09
N VAL A 258 22.98 2.66 -21.04
CA VAL A 258 22.96 1.80 -19.84
C VAL A 258 21.80 0.81 -19.79
N ALA A 259 20.73 1.07 -20.55
CA ALA A 259 19.57 0.21 -20.66
C ALA A 259 19.14 0.04 -22.13
N LYS A 260 18.50 -1.09 -22.46
CA LYS A 260 18.00 -1.41 -23.80
C LYS A 260 16.58 -1.94 -23.72
N ILE A 261 15.78 -1.70 -24.76
CA ILE A 261 14.47 -2.33 -24.89
C ILE A 261 14.61 -3.64 -25.67
N ARG A 262 14.04 -4.72 -25.12
CA ARG A 262 13.92 -6.00 -25.82
C ARG A 262 12.66 -6.73 -25.35
N ASN A 263 11.86 -7.23 -26.29
CA ASN A 263 10.64 -7.99 -25.97
C ASN A 263 9.72 -7.24 -24.97
N ARG A 264 9.58 -5.93 -25.15
CA ARG A 264 8.81 -4.99 -24.31
C ARG A 264 9.29 -4.88 -22.86
N ALA A 265 10.52 -5.31 -22.58
CA ALA A 265 11.18 -5.18 -21.29
C ALA A 265 12.39 -4.23 -21.39
N ILE A 266 12.73 -3.61 -20.25
CA ILE A 266 13.93 -2.77 -20.11
C ILE A 266 15.03 -3.63 -19.50
N GLU A 267 16.04 -3.93 -20.30
CA GLU A 267 17.21 -4.69 -19.89
C GLU A 267 18.35 -3.75 -19.47
N PHE A 268 18.94 -3.97 -18.29
CA PHE A 268 20.09 -3.23 -17.79
C PHE A 268 21.05 -4.16 -17.03
N LYS A 269 22.28 -3.71 -16.81
CA LYS A 269 23.32 -4.50 -16.12
C LYS A 269 23.44 -4.09 -14.66
N LEU A 270 23.27 -5.06 -13.75
CA LEU A 270 23.43 -4.86 -12.31
C LEU A 270 24.57 -5.73 -11.75
N LYS A 271 25.39 -5.21 -10.84
CA LYS A 271 26.46 -6.01 -10.19
C LYS A 271 25.84 -7.07 -9.26
N LYS A 272 26.52 -8.22 -9.11
CA LYS A 272 26.05 -9.33 -8.26
C LYS A 272 25.78 -8.95 -6.80
N ASN A 273 26.53 -7.98 -6.27
CA ASN A 273 26.42 -7.49 -4.89
C ASN A 273 25.50 -6.26 -4.75
N GLN A 274 24.81 -5.87 -5.80
CA GLN A 274 23.80 -4.81 -5.73
C GLN A 274 22.42 -5.43 -5.63
N LYS A 275 21.65 -4.96 -4.66
CA LYS A 275 20.22 -5.25 -4.50
C LYS A 275 19.43 -3.99 -4.88
N VAL A 276 18.30 -4.20 -5.54
CA VAL A 276 17.38 -3.11 -5.92
C VAL A 276 16.59 -2.71 -4.68
N ILE A 277 16.59 -1.40 -4.36
CA ILE A 277 15.69 -0.83 -3.36
C ILE A 277 14.36 -0.47 -4.03
N ARG A 278 14.43 0.25 -5.16
CA ARG A 278 13.28 0.90 -5.80
C ARG A 278 13.56 1.27 -7.25
N LEU A 279 12.52 1.21 -8.08
CA LEU A 279 12.44 1.95 -9.34
C LEU A 279 11.72 3.28 -9.15
N VAL A 280 12.16 4.30 -9.87
CA VAL A 280 11.54 5.62 -9.84
C VAL A 280 11.09 5.96 -11.26
N ALA A 281 9.87 6.43 -11.40
CA ALA A 281 9.30 6.94 -12.62
C ALA A 281 8.89 8.40 -12.42
N MET A 282 9.60 9.31 -13.09
CA MET A 282 9.29 10.74 -13.05
C MET A 282 8.35 11.08 -14.19
N LYS A 283 7.09 11.35 -13.84
CA LYS A 283 6.06 11.95 -14.70
C LYS A 283 4.85 12.28 -13.85
N GLU A 284 4.24 13.42 -14.15
CA GLU A 284 3.00 13.85 -13.51
C GLU A 284 1.77 13.21 -14.19
N PHE A 285 1.00 12.46 -13.42
CA PHE A 285 -0.26 11.84 -13.76
C PHE A 285 -1.39 12.48 -12.95
N LYS A 286 -2.61 12.47 -13.51
CA LYS A 286 -3.76 13.16 -12.92
C LYS A 286 -4.27 12.57 -11.60
N ASN A 287 -4.16 11.25 -11.42
CA ASN A 287 -4.59 10.52 -10.22
C ASN A 287 -4.00 9.11 -10.23
N PHE A 288 -4.20 8.36 -9.14
CA PHE A 288 -3.71 7.00 -8.98
C PHE A 288 -4.24 6.01 -10.03
N SER A 289 -5.49 6.20 -10.47
CA SER A 289 -6.16 5.31 -11.44
C SER A 289 -5.80 5.62 -12.90
N ALA A 290 -5.00 6.66 -13.15
CA ALA A 290 -4.63 7.06 -14.50
C ALA A 290 -3.61 6.08 -15.09
N LYS A 291 -3.90 5.56 -16.28
CA LYS A 291 -2.95 4.71 -17.01
C LYS A 291 -1.70 5.50 -17.42
N PRO A 292 -0.53 4.85 -17.45
CA PRO A 292 0.69 5.47 -17.95
C PRO A 292 0.63 5.75 -19.46
N GLU A 293 0.13 6.92 -19.85
CA GLU A 293 0.08 7.35 -21.26
C GLU A 293 1.10 8.45 -21.54
N GLY A 294 2.17 8.13 -22.28
CA GLY A 294 3.21 9.07 -22.69
C GLY A 294 4.60 8.79 -22.10
N LYS A 295 5.46 9.82 -22.11
CA LYS A 295 6.87 9.71 -21.69
C LYS A 295 7.03 9.57 -20.18
N LEU A 296 7.80 8.59 -19.74
CA LEU A 296 8.22 8.34 -18.36
C LEU A 296 9.74 8.32 -18.31
N HIS A 297 10.34 9.11 -17.41
CA HIS A 297 11.77 8.99 -17.14
C HIS A 297 12.00 8.01 -16.00
N LEU A 298 12.74 6.94 -16.26
CA LEU A 298 12.95 5.84 -15.32
C LEU A 298 14.35 5.88 -14.70
N GLY A 299 14.40 5.63 -13.41
CA GLY A 299 15.62 5.48 -12.65
C GLY A 299 15.57 4.25 -11.75
N LEU A 300 16.74 3.74 -11.39
CA LEU A 300 16.90 2.59 -10.52
C LEU A 300 17.79 2.95 -9.32
N VAL A 301 17.28 2.70 -8.12
CA VAL A 301 18.02 2.88 -6.87
C VAL A 301 18.41 1.53 -6.34
N THR A 302 19.70 1.34 -6.10
CA THR A 302 20.29 0.10 -5.61
C THR A 302 21.14 0.37 -4.39
N HIS A 303 21.33 -0.63 -3.54
CA HIS A 303 22.33 -0.58 -2.48
C HIS A 303 23.31 -1.75 -2.59
N THR A 304 24.55 -1.48 -2.20
CA THR A 304 25.59 -2.49 -2.12
C THR A 304 25.39 -3.33 -0.86
N THR A 305 25.05 -4.59 -1.04
CA THR A 305 25.03 -5.55 0.08
C THR A 305 26.46 -6.00 0.35
N SER A 306 26.94 -5.82 1.58
CA SER A 306 28.19 -6.43 2.02
C SER A 306 28.05 -7.95 1.94
N LYS A 307 29.00 -8.67 1.31
CA LYS A 307 29.01 -10.15 1.36
C LYS A 307 28.89 -10.56 2.84
N LYS A 308 27.85 -11.33 3.20
CA LYS A 308 27.77 -12.01 4.50
C LYS A 308 29.13 -12.71 4.70
N LYS A 309 29.93 -12.23 5.65
CA LYS A 309 30.96 -13.08 6.25
C LYS A 309 30.15 -14.12 7.02
N HIS A 310 29.96 -15.30 6.43
CA HIS A 310 29.58 -16.47 7.21
C HIS A 310 30.58 -16.55 8.36
N LYS A 311 30.08 -16.37 9.58
CA LYS A 311 30.80 -16.72 10.81
C LYS A 311 30.16 -17.98 11.36
#